data_AF-A0A6A2XIQ9-F1
#
_entry.id   AF-A0A6A2XIQ9-F1
#
_cell.length_a   1.000
_cell.length_b   1.000
_cell.length_c   1.000
_cell.angle_alpha   90.00
_cell.angle_beta   90.00
_cell.angle_gamma   90.00
#
_symmetry.space_group_name_H-M   'P 1'
#
loop_
_entity.id
_entity.type
_entity.pdbx_description
1 polymer ?
#
loop_
_entity_poly.entity_id
_entity_poly.type
_entity_poly.pdbx_seq_one_letter_code
_entity_poly.pdbx_strand_id
1 'polypeptide(L)'
;MFKNFHLNVSSQNQVKASVQRKIRQSIAEEFPGLEPVLDDLLPKKVPLIVVKCQNHLNLVLVNSVPLFFNIRDGPYMPTLRLLHQYPNIMKKFQVDRGAIKFVLAGANIMCPGLTSPGGKQHALAIGFTKMSAKDIKAINKGIGVDNMHYLNDGLWKVELFDTVIKSVFVLHYFADGATRMSKHEGGTTANADHEEVEILEERRGGKSKKTKRTAPKSDDIYLKLLVKLYRFLVRRTGSKFNAVILKRLFMSKVNKPPLSLSRLVQFMKGKEEKIAVVVGTVTDDIRVYEVPALKVTALRFTETARARIEKAGGECLTFDQLALRAPLGQTRFSSEVRKIPVKWLNTLVPHPVFLTATTNHTCAQREGSSRGLEEGGNSKGFRV
;
A
#
# COMPACT_ATOMS: atom_id res chain seq x y z
N MET A 1 -0.48 -24.45 -9.67
CA MET A 1 -0.11 -25.23 -10.88
C MET A 1 0.49 -24.36 -12.00
N PHE A 2 -0.05 -23.18 -12.29
CA PHE A 2 0.34 -22.36 -13.45
C PHE A 2 1.51 -21.37 -13.21
N LYS A 3 2.38 -21.62 -12.22
CA LYS A 3 3.43 -20.68 -11.80
C LYS A 3 4.50 -20.43 -12.89
N ASN A 4 4.82 -21.47 -13.66
CA ASN A 4 5.74 -21.42 -14.81
C ASN A 4 5.00 -21.79 -16.10
N PHE A 5 3.72 -21.43 -16.22
CA PHE A 5 2.94 -21.74 -17.41
C PHE A 5 3.44 -20.89 -18.59
N HIS A 6 4.29 -21.49 -19.41
CA HIS A 6 4.57 -21.03 -20.75
C HIS A 6 3.54 -21.68 -21.68
N LEU A 7 2.98 -20.90 -22.60
CA LEU A 7 1.95 -21.30 -23.55
C LEU A 7 2.48 -22.29 -24.61
N ASN A 8 2.92 -23.47 -24.18
CA ASN A 8 3.30 -24.57 -25.05
C ASN A 8 2.03 -25.37 -25.38
N VAL A 9 1.32 -24.92 -26.41
CA VAL A 9 0.15 -25.61 -26.97
C VAL A 9 0.61 -26.88 -27.67
N SER A 10 0.08 -28.03 -27.25
CA SER A 10 0.38 -29.32 -27.88
C SER A 10 -0.55 -29.61 -29.05
N SER A 11 -1.83 -29.27 -28.94
CA SER A 11 -2.79 -29.32 -30.06
C SER A 11 -3.99 -28.44 -29.79
N GLN A 12 -4.61 -27.93 -30.86
CA GLN A 12 -5.84 -27.15 -30.80
C GLN A 12 -6.88 -27.82 -31.68
N ASN A 13 -7.98 -28.29 -31.10
CA ASN A 13 -9.02 -29.02 -31.81
C ASN A 13 -10.35 -28.31 -31.69
N GLN A 14 -11.03 -28.09 -32.82
CA GLN A 14 -12.43 -27.69 -32.82
C GLN A 14 -13.29 -28.88 -32.43
N VAL A 15 -14.15 -28.68 -31.43
CA VAL A 15 -14.98 -29.75 -30.87
C VAL A 15 -16.15 -30.03 -31.80
N LYS A 16 -16.41 -31.32 -32.08
CA LYS A 16 -17.60 -31.77 -32.82
C LYS A 16 -18.87 -31.42 -32.04
N ALA A 17 -19.96 -31.08 -32.73
CA ALA A 17 -21.22 -30.66 -32.11
C ALA A 17 -21.78 -31.65 -31.07
N SER A 18 -21.57 -32.97 -31.24
CA SER A 18 -21.98 -33.98 -30.25
C SER A 18 -21.20 -33.86 -28.94
N VAL A 19 -19.90 -33.62 -29.01
CA VAL A 19 -19.02 -33.45 -27.84
C VAL A 19 -19.28 -32.08 -27.18
N GLN A 20 -19.57 -31.04 -27.96
CA GLN A 20 -19.96 -29.72 -27.43
C GLN A 20 -21.23 -29.81 -26.57
N ARG A 21 -22.22 -30.59 -26.99
CA ARG A 21 -23.43 -30.84 -26.20
C ARG A 21 -23.11 -31.57 -24.89
N LYS A 22 -22.23 -32.57 -24.93
CA LYS A 22 -21.79 -33.31 -23.72
C LYS A 22 -21.07 -32.40 -22.72
N ILE A 23 -20.15 -31.55 -23.19
CA ILE A 23 -19.43 -30.60 -22.33
C ILE A 23 -20.39 -29.58 -21.72
N ARG A 24 -21.34 -29.08 -22.50
CA ARG A 24 -22.35 -28.16 -21.98
C ARG A 24 -23.25 -28.83 -20.93
N GLN A 25 -23.62 -30.09 -21.15
CA GLN A 25 -24.39 -30.86 -20.19
C GLN A 25 -23.61 -31.09 -18.88
N SER A 26 -22.34 -31.49 -18.95
CA SER A 26 -21.51 -31.69 -17.76
C SER A 26 -21.34 -30.39 -16.95
N ILE A 27 -21.14 -29.25 -17.63
CA ILE A 27 -21.01 -27.94 -16.95
C ILE A 27 -22.35 -27.53 -16.30
N ALA A 28 -23.50 -27.82 -16.93
CA ALA A 28 -24.80 -27.53 -16.35
C ALA A 28 -25.10 -28.37 -15.10
N GLU A 29 -24.68 -29.64 -15.12
CA GLU A 29 -24.80 -30.57 -13.98
C GLU A 29 -23.88 -30.15 -12.81
N GLU A 30 -22.65 -29.72 -13.11
CA GLU A 30 -21.67 -29.28 -12.11
C GLU A 30 -22.03 -27.90 -11.50
N PHE A 31 -22.59 -26.98 -12.30
CA PHE A 31 -22.86 -25.59 -11.88
C PHE A 31 -24.31 -25.16 -12.16
N PRO A 32 -25.28 -25.52 -11.31
CA PRO A 32 -26.69 -25.19 -11.52
C PRO A 32 -26.97 -23.68 -11.52
N GLY A 33 -26.16 -22.89 -10.79
CA GLY A 33 -26.28 -21.42 -10.77
C GLY A 33 -25.90 -20.74 -12.08
N LEU A 34 -25.32 -21.47 -13.04
CA LEU A 34 -24.89 -20.96 -14.34
C LEU A 34 -25.91 -21.21 -15.46
N GLU A 35 -26.93 -22.04 -15.23
CA GLU A 35 -27.95 -22.42 -16.22
C GLU A 35 -28.57 -21.23 -16.98
N PRO A 36 -28.98 -20.10 -16.35
CA PRO A 36 -29.59 -18.99 -17.08
C PRO A 36 -28.62 -18.23 -17.99
N VAL A 37 -27.32 -18.34 -17.73
CA VAL A 37 -26.24 -17.61 -18.43
C VAL A 37 -25.47 -18.53 -19.39
N LEU A 38 -25.71 -19.84 -19.31
CA LEU A 38 -24.98 -20.85 -20.07
C LEU A 38 -25.19 -20.70 -21.59
N ASP A 39 -26.36 -20.21 -22.02
CA ASP A 39 -26.62 -19.94 -23.44
C ASP A 39 -25.79 -18.79 -24.00
N ASP A 40 -25.49 -17.79 -23.16
CA ASP A 40 -24.69 -16.63 -23.54
C ASP A 40 -23.19 -16.94 -23.51
N LEU A 41 -22.75 -17.74 -22.53
CA LEU A 41 -21.35 -18.15 -22.40
C LEU A 41 -20.95 -19.26 -23.38
N LEU A 42 -21.83 -20.23 -23.60
CA LEU A 42 -21.62 -21.40 -24.47
C LEU A 42 -22.74 -21.52 -25.51
N PRO A 43 -22.79 -20.61 -26.50
CA PRO A 43 -23.80 -20.61 -27.53
C PRO A 43 -23.66 -21.83 -28.44
N LYS A 44 -24.78 -22.47 -28.76
CA LYS A 44 -24.85 -23.72 -29.57
C LYS A 44 -24.34 -23.55 -31.01
N LYS A 45 -24.29 -22.31 -31.50
CA LYS A 45 -23.88 -21.97 -32.88
C LYS A 45 -22.39 -21.64 -33.00
N VAL A 46 -21.73 -21.24 -31.91
CA VAL A 46 -20.30 -20.87 -31.95
C VAL A 46 -19.45 -22.12 -31.76
N PRO A 47 -18.38 -22.28 -32.55
CA PRO A 47 -17.49 -23.42 -32.42
C PRO A 47 -16.70 -23.36 -31.11
N LEU A 48 -16.79 -24.43 -30.31
CA LEU A 48 -16.00 -24.61 -29.10
C LEU A 48 -14.60 -25.14 -29.47
N ILE A 49 -13.55 -24.49 -28.98
CA ILE A 49 -12.17 -24.91 -29.24
C ILE A 49 -11.58 -25.47 -27.96
N VAL A 50 -11.04 -26.69 -28.02
CA VAL A 50 -10.29 -27.29 -26.91
C VAL A 50 -8.80 -27.27 -27.24
N VAL A 51 -8.04 -26.57 -26.42
CA VAL A 51 -6.58 -26.47 -26.50
C VAL A 51 -5.99 -27.43 -25.49
N LYS A 52 -5.22 -28.41 -25.97
CA LYS A 52 -4.45 -29.32 -25.12
C LYS A 52 -3.08 -28.72 -24.85
N CYS A 53 -2.77 -28.53 -23.57
CA CYS A 53 -1.48 -28.04 -23.09
C CYS A 53 -0.64 -29.19 -22.51
N GLN A 54 0.64 -28.90 -22.25
CA GLN A 54 1.52 -29.81 -21.51
C GLN A 54 0.95 -30.08 -20.09
N ASN A 55 1.25 -31.26 -19.53
CA ASN A 55 0.75 -31.76 -18.24
C ASN A 55 -0.74 -32.18 -18.20
N HIS A 56 -1.27 -32.66 -19.33
CA HIS A 56 -2.65 -33.13 -19.48
C HIS A 56 -3.70 -32.06 -19.13
N LEU A 57 -3.39 -30.78 -19.34
CA LEU A 57 -4.32 -29.69 -19.13
C LEU A 57 -5.09 -29.44 -20.43
N ASN A 58 -6.42 -29.45 -20.36
CA ASN A 58 -7.30 -29.13 -21.47
C ASN A 58 -8.00 -27.79 -21.18
N LEU A 59 -7.78 -26.78 -22.02
CA LEU A 59 -8.46 -25.49 -21.93
C LEU A 59 -9.64 -25.45 -22.90
N VAL A 60 -10.79 -24.98 -22.43
CA VAL A 60 -12.00 -24.78 -23.22
C VAL A 60 -12.13 -23.30 -23.55
N LEU A 61 -12.03 -22.97 -24.84
CA LEU A 61 -12.08 -21.60 -25.35
C LEU A 61 -13.34 -21.35 -26.17
N VAL A 62 -13.94 -20.20 -25.95
CA VAL A 62 -15.02 -19.63 -26.75
C VAL A 62 -14.57 -18.25 -27.19
N ASN A 63 -14.65 -17.95 -28.50
CA ASN A 63 -14.21 -16.66 -29.05
C ASN A 63 -12.79 -16.26 -28.62
N SER A 64 -11.88 -17.24 -28.59
CA SER A 64 -10.47 -17.08 -28.14
C SER A 64 -10.29 -16.69 -26.67
N VAL A 65 -11.35 -16.76 -25.85
CA VAL A 65 -11.30 -16.55 -24.41
C VAL A 65 -11.36 -17.90 -23.69
N PRO A 66 -10.37 -18.25 -22.82
CA PRO A 66 -10.46 -19.44 -22.00
C PRO A 66 -11.51 -19.24 -20.89
N LEU A 67 -12.55 -20.06 -20.90
CA LEU A 67 -13.63 -19.99 -19.90
C LEU A 67 -13.50 -21.08 -18.84
N PHE A 68 -13.22 -22.31 -19.27
CA PHE A 68 -13.07 -23.48 -18.41
C PHE A 68 -11.75 -24.20 -18.68
N PHE A 69 -11.27 -24.94 -17.69
CA PHE A 69 -10.12 -25.83 -17.83
C PHE A 69 -10.41 -27.16 -17.16
N ASN A 70 -9.81 -28.22 -17.69
CA ASN A 70 -9.88 -29.57 -17.17
C ASN A 70 -8.45 -30.10 -17.03
N ILE A 71 -8.21 -30.92 -16.01
CA ILE A 71 -6.97 -31.64 -15.79
C ILE A 71 -7.23 -33.13 -16.01
N ARG A 72 -6.55 -33.71 -17.00
CA ARG A 72 -6.78 -35.07 -17.50
C ARG A 72 -8.25 -35.25 -17.94
N ASP A 73 -9.01 -36.03 -17.19
CA ASP A 73 -10.43 -36.34 -17.38
C ASP A 73 -11.24 -35.94 -16.13
N GLY A 74 -10.79 -34.92 -15.40
CA GLY A 74 -11.47 -34.39 -14.23
C GLY A 74 -12.69 -33.52 -14.55
N PRO A 75 -13.31 -32.88 -13.54
CA PRO A 75 -14.41 -31.93 -13.74
C PRO A 75 -13.95 -30.65 -14.46
N TYR A 76 -14.89 -29.92 -15.06
CA TYR A 76 -14.60 -28.69 -15.79
C TYR A 76 -14.57 -27.48 -14.85
N MET A 77 -13.38 -27.04 -14.48
CA MET A 77 -13.20 -25.93 -13.55
C MET A 77 -13.30 -24.58 -14.27
N PRO A 78 -14.05 -23.58 -13.75
CA PRO A 78 -14.09 -22.24 -14.32
C PRO A 78 -12.75 -21.51 -14.13
N THR A 79 -12.45 -20.57 -15.02
CA THR A 79 -11.32 -19.65 -14.81
C THR A 79 -11.64 -18.59 -13.76
N LEU A 80 -10.60 -18.03 -13.12
CA LEU A 80 -10.79 -16.98 -12.11
C LEU A 80 -11.48 -15.74 -12.70
N ARG A 81 -11.28 -15.46 -14.00
CA ARG A 81 -11.95 -14.38 -14.73
C ARG A 81 -13.45 -14.60 -14.82
N LEU A 82 -13.89 -15.83 -15.09
CA LEU A 82 -15.30 -16.18 -15.14
C LEU A 82 -15.96 -16.04 -13.75
N LEU A 83 -15.26 -16.43 -12.69
CA LEU A 83 -15.75 -16.26 -11.31
C LEU A 83 -15.86 -14.82 -10.87
N HIS A 84 -14.98 -13.93 -11.34
CA HIS A 84 -15.10 -12.50 -11.06
C HIS A 84 -16.36 -11.88 -11.68
N GLN A 85 -16.79 -12.39 -12.83
CA GLN A 85 -18.04 -11.97 -13.46
C GLN A 85 -19.26 -12.55 -12.74
N TYR A 86 -19.16 -13.79 -12.26
CA TYR A 86 -20.26 -14.51 -11.63
C TYR A 86 -19.84 -15.10 -10.28
N PRO A 87 -19.83 -14.27 -9.21
CA PRO A 87 -19.24 -14.64 -7.93
C PRO A 87 -20.05 -15.65 -7.12
N ASN A 88 -21.27 -16.02 -7.51
CA ASN A 88 -22.13 -16.92 -6.71
C ASN A 88 -22.26 -18.33 -7.30
N ILE A 89 -21.43 -18.69 -8.28
CA ILE A 89 -21.46 -20.00 -8.92
C ILE A 89 -20.95 -21.12 -7.98
N MET A 90 -19.98 -20.81 -7.12
CA MET A 90 -19.30 -21.81 -6.28
C MET A 90 -19.41 -21.53 -4.79
N LYS A 91 -19.15 -22.58 -3.99
CA LYS A 91 -18.97 -22.47 -2.53
C LYS A 91 -17.68 -21.70 -2.22
N LYS A 92 -17.75 -20.86 -1.19
CA LYS A 92 -16.66 -19.95 -0.82
C LYS A 92 -16.05 -20.38 0.50
N PHE A 93 -14.73 -20.47 0.56
CA PHE A 93 -14.01 -20.57 1.83
C PHE A 93 -13.26 -19.28 2.09
N GLN A 94 -13.20 -18.91 3.36
CA GLN A 94 -12.50 -17.72 3.76
C GLN A 94 -11.09 -18.10 4.21
N VAL A 95 -10.11 -17.34 3.73
CA VAL A 95 -8.71 -17.58 4.04
C VAL A 95 -8.17 -16.49 4.96
N ASP A 96 -7.32 -16.92 5.88
CA ASP A 96 -6.58 -16.05 6.79
C ASP A 96 -5.73 -15.05 6.03
N ARG A 97 -5.71 -13.82 6.53
CA ARG A 97 -4.91 -12.75 5.96
C ARG A 97 -3.42 -13.08 5.82
N GLY A 98 -2.86 -13.82 6.78
CA GLY A 98 -1.46 -14.25 6.72
C GLY A 98 -1.19 -15.26 5.61
N ALA A 99 -2.21 -16.04 5.24
CA ALA A 99 -2.13 -17.08 4.22
C ALA A 99 -2.20 -16.52 2.80
N ILE A 100 -2.87 -15.38 2.56
CA ILE A 100 -3.07 -14.76 1.24
C ILE A 100 -1.76 -14.66 0.41
N LYS A 101 -0.67 -14.19 1.02
CA LYS A 101 0.63 -14.04 0.32
C LYS A 101 1.16 -15.37 -0.21
N PHE A 102 0.85 -16.48 0.48
CA PHE A 102 1.29 -17.82 0.11
C PHE A 102 0.38 -18.39 -0.97
N VAL A 103 -0.93 -18.12 -0.91
CA VAL A 103 -1.87 -18.50 -1.97
C VAL A 103 -1.50 -17.83 -3.31
N LEU A 104 -1.20 -16.53 -3.28
CA LEU A 104 -0.71 -15.79 -4.47
C LEU A 104 0.68 -16.23 -4.95
N ALA A 105 1.44 -16.92 -4.10
CA ALA A 105 2.70 -17.54 -4.50
C ALA A 105 2.52 -18.95 -5.09
N GLY A 106 1.27 -19.43 -5.16
CA GLY A 106 0.87 -20.75 -5.66
C GLY A 106 0.99 -21.88 -4.64
N ALA A 107 1.07 -21.58 -3.33
CA ALA A 107 1.10 -22.60 -2.29
C ALA A 107 -0.31 -23.15 -1.98
N ASN A 108 -0.37 -24.40 -1.52
CA ASN A 108 -1.59 -25.01 -0.99
C ASN A 108 -2.04 -24.32 0.29
N ILE A 109 -3.34 -24.29 0.55
CA ILE A 109 -3.90 -23.68 1.75
C ILE A 109 -3.98 -24.71 2.87
N MET A 110 -3.33 -24.40 3.98
CA MET A 110 -3.33 -25.25 5.18
C MET A 110 -4.60 -25.04 6.00
N CYS A 111 -5.07 -26.06 6.71
CA CYS A 111 -6.29 -26.01 7.54
C CYS A 111 -6.33 -24.79 8.49
N PRO A 112 -5.25 -24.41 9.21
CA PRO A 112 -5.23 -23.20 10.03
C PRO A 112 -5.62 -21.94 9.27
N GLY A 113 -5.20 -21.85 8.01
CA GLY A 113 -5.48 -20.74 7.12
C GLY A 113 -6.93 -20.64 6.65
N LEU A 114 -7.82 -21.56 7.03
CA LEU A 114 -9.25 -21.59 6.64
C LEU A 114 -10.19 -21.43 7.85
N THR A 115 -9.66 -21.31 9.06
CA THR A 115 -10.44 -21.33 10.31
C THR A 115 -10.81 -19.96 10.85
N SER A 116 -10.17 -18.88 10.37
CA SER A 116 -10.55 -17.53 10.81
C SER A 116 -11.89 -17.10 10.19
N PRO A 117 -12.59 -16.13 10.82
CA PRO A 117 -13.80 -15.53 10.24
C PRO A 117 -13.58 -14.83 8.88
N GLY A 118 -12.32 -14.73 8.43
CA GLY A 118 -11.83 -14.31 7.11
C GLY A 118 -12.51 -13.13 6.42
N GLY A 119 -12.02 -12.77 5.23
CA GLY A 119 -12.55 -11.65 4.43
C GLY A 119 -13.70 -12.08 3.51
N LYS A 120 -14.55 -11.14 3.10
CA LYS A 120 -15.56 -11.34 2.06
C LYS A 120 -15.35 -10.29 0.97
N GLN A 121 -15.03 -10.68 -0.27
CA GLN A 121 -15.45 -9.98 -1.50
C GLN A 121 -15.12 -10.68 -2.86
N HIS A 122 -13.87 -11.05 -3.23
CA HIS A 122 -13.56 -11.56 -4.60
C HIS A 122 -12.60 -12.75 -4.73
N ALA A 123 -12.88 -13.70 -5.63
CA ALA A 123 -12.05 -14.88 -5.92
C ALA A 123 -10.55 -14.59 -6.07
N LEU A 124 -9.70 -15.35 -5.38
CA LEU A 124 -8.24 -15.22 -5.36
C LEU A 124 -7.58 -16.49 -5.86
N ALA A 125 -8.15 -17.62 -5.50
CA ALA A 125 -7.73 -18.92 -5.98
C ALA A 125 -8.91 -19.88 -6.03
N ILE A 126 -8.75 -20.88 -6.88
CA ILE A 126 -9.65 -22.00 -7.08
C ILE A 126 -8.87 -23.27 -6.74
N GLY A 127 -9.51 -24.18 -6.01
CA GLY A 127 -8.91 -25.42 -5.60
C GLY A 127 -9.92 -26.47 -5.14
N PHE A 128 -9.41 -27.68 -4.94
CA PHE A 128 -10.17 -28.79 -4.37
C PHE A 128 -9.93 -28.90 -2.87
N THR A 129 -10.97 -29.16 -2.09
CA THR A 129 -10.81 -29.55 -0.70
C THR A 129 -10.28 -30.97 -0.60
N LYS A 130 -9.36 -31.18 0.34
CA LYS A 130 -8.91 -32.52 0.74
C LYS A 130 -9.70 -33.09 1.91
N MET A 131 -10.43 -32.24 2.60
CA MET A 131 -11.12 -32.56 3.85
C MET A 131 -12.44 -31.79 3.91
N SER A 132 -13.42 -32.34 4.64
CA SER A 132 -14.69 -31.65 4.83
C SER A 132 -14.52 -30.36 5.64
N ALA A 133 -15.44 -29.40 5.47
CA ALA A 133 -15.42 -28.14 6.21
C ALA A 133 -15.48 -28.33 7.76
N LYS A 134 -16.05 -29.45 8.22
CA LYS A 134 -16.10 -29.81 9.65
C LYS A 134 -14.73 -30.29 10.13
N ASP A 135 -14.08 -31.16 9.35
CA ASP A 135 -12.78 -31.73 9.70
C ASP A 135 -11.67 -30.67 9.66
N ILE A 136 -11.76 -29.70 8.75
CA ILE A 136 -10.83 -28.57 8.68
C ILE A 136 -10.82 -27.78 9.99
N LYS A 137 -11.99 -27.57 10.60
CA LYS A 137 -12.12 -26.86 11.89
C LYS A 137 -11.69 -27.72 13.07
N ALA A 138 -12.01 -29.02 13.06
CA ALA A 138 -11.73 -29.93 14.17
C ALA A 138 -10.24 -30.31 14.25
N ILE A 139 -9.63 -30.69 13.13
CA ILE A 139 -8.25 -31.19 13.08
C ILE A 139 -7.25 -30.04 13.05
N ASN A 140 -7.57 -28.94 12.35
CA ASN A 140 -6.76 -27.71 12.27
C ASN A 140 -5.26 -27.96 11.98
N LYS A 141 -4.95 -29.00 11.17
CA LYS A 141 -3.59 -29.38 10.77
C LYS A 141 -3.64 -30.03 9.39
N GLY A 142 -2.56 -29.88 8.63
CA GLY A 142 -2.46 -30.44 7.28
C GLY A 142 -2.99 -29.52 6.17
N ILE A 143 -3.04 -30.05 4.96
CA ILE A 143 -3.51 -29.33 3.76
C ILE A 143 -5.04 -29.41 3.73
N GLY A 144 -5.70 -28.25 3.75
CA GLY A 144 -7.16 -28.18 3.66
C GLY A 144 -7.64 -28.07 2.22
N VAL A 145 -6.96 -27.26 1.41
CA VAL A 145 -7.30 -27.01 0.00
C VAL A 145 -6.04 -27.05 -0.86
N ASP A 146 -6.09 -27.85 -1.93
CA ASP A 146 -5.06 -27.88 -2.98
C ASP A 146 -5.31 -26.73 -3.96
N ASN A 147 -4.32 -25.84 -4.10
CA ASN A 147 -4.45 -24.63 -4.92
C ASN A 147 -4.16 -24.94 -6.40
N MET A 148 -5.16 -24.77 -7.26
CA MET A 148 -5.06 -25.09 -8.68
C MET A 148 -4.68 -23.86 -9.52
N HIS A 149 -5.55 -22.86 -9.48
CA HIS A 149 -5.47 -21.62 -10.24
C HIS A 149 -5.59 -20.43 -9.28
N TYR A 150 -4.73 -19.42 -9.43
CA TYR A 150 -4.71 -18.26 -8.55
C TYR A 150 -4.38 -16.97 -9.30
N LEU A 151 -4.70 -15.84 -8.67
CA LEU A 151 -4.48 -14.53 -9.27
C LEU A 151 -2.98 -14.30 -9.58
N ASN A 152 -2.69 -13.74 -10.75
CA ASN A 152 -1.32 -13.51 -11.29
C ASN A 152 -0.52 -14.78 -11.64
N ASP A 153 -1.17 -15.94 -11.71
CA ASP A 153 -0.55 -17.10 -12.33
C ASP A 153 -0.49 -16.98 -13.87
N GLY A 154 0.15 -17.94 -14.54
CA GLY A 154 0.35 -17.85 -15.97
C GLY A 154 -0.94 -17.96 -16.78
N LEU A 155 -1.98 -18.65 -16.29
CA LEU A 155 -3.29 -18.71 -16.95
C LEU A 155 -4.03 -17.37 -16.82
N TRP A 156 -3.92 -16.71 -15.67
CA TRP A 156 -4.46 -15.37 -15.44
C TRP A 156 -3.81 -14.31 -16.34
N LYS A 157 -2.50 -14.47 -16.59
CA LYS A 157 -1.68 -13.57 -17.41
C LYS A 157 -1.82 -13.79 -18.91
N VAL A 158 -2.54 -14.82 -19.36
CA VAL A 158 -2.85 -14.97 -20.78
C VAL A 158 -3.79 -13.83 -21.18
N GLU A 159 -3.19 -12.74 -21.66
CA GLU A 159 -3.89 -11.77 -22.48
C GLU A 159 -4.12 -12.45 -23.83
N LEU A 160 -5.40 -12.68 -24.12
CA LEU A 160 -6.01 -13.05 -25.40
C LEU A 160 -5.02 -13.47 -26.50
N PHE A 161 -5.14 -14.72 -26.96
CA PHE A 161 -4.59 -15.11 -28.26
C PHE A 161 -5.07 -14.09 -29.33
N ASP A 162 -4.14 -13.25 -29.81
CA ASP A 162 -4.31 -12.08 -30.69
C ASP A 162 -5.30 -12.36 -31.84
N THR A 163 -6.14 -11.43 -32.31
CA THR A 163 -5.79 -10.13 -32.92
C THR A 163 -7.13 -9.39 -33.15
N VAL A 164 -7.28 -8.11 -32.78
CA VAL A 164 -8.12 -7.06 -33.46
C VAL A 164 -8.44 -5.85 -32.57
N ILE A 165 -8.52 -5.93 -31.23
CA ILE A 165 -8.91 -4.74 -30.43
C ILE A 165 -7.70 -4.11 -29.73
N LYS A 166 -6.84 -3.45 -30.51
CA LYS A 166 -5.83 -2.51 -30.00
C LYS A 166 -6.32 -1.05 -29.96
N SER A 167 -7.61 -0.79 -30.14
CA SER A 167 -8.08 0.58 -30.31
C SER A 167 -9.52 0.83 -29.85
N VAL A 168 -9.85 0.62 -28.57
CA VAL A 168 -10.97 1.36 -27.96
C VAL A 168 -10.64 1.68 -26.50
N PHE A 169 -10.50 2.97 -26.24
CA PHE A 169 -10.50 3.64 -24.93
C PHE A 169 -11.64 3.14 -24.01
N VAL A 170 -11.46 3.22 -22.69
CA VAL A 170 -12.22 4.12 -21.79
C VAL A 170 -11.99 3.75 -20.30
N LEU A 171 -11.69 4.78 -19.50
CA LEU A 171 -11.74 4.82 -18.04
C LEU A 171 -13.19 4.60 -17.52
N HIS A 172 -13.40 3.97 -16.35
CA HIS A 172 -13.81 4.66 -15.12
C HIS A 172 -14.10 3.73 -13.91
N TYR A 173 -14.17 4.41 -12.77
CA TYR A 173 -14.30 4.04 -11.35
C TYR A 173 -15.76 4.19 -10.85
N PHE A 174 -16.05 3.70 -9.63
CA PHE A 174 -17.08 4.10 -8.62
C PHE A 174 -18.42 3.32 -8.45
N ALA A 175 -18.47 2.60 -7.31
CA ALA A 175 -19.42 2.62 -6.16
C ALA A 175 -20.89 2.10 -6.18
N ASP A 176 -21.17 1.42 -5.06
CA ASP A 176 -22.37 1.29 -4.20
C ASP A 176 -23.71 0.79 -4.75
N GLY A 177 -24.27 -0.21 -4.04
CA GLY A 177 -25.68 -0.61 -4.18
C GLY A 177 -26.07 -1.77 -3.26
N ALA A 178 -26.90 -1.48 -2.26
CA ALA A 178 -27.41 -2.37 -1.23
C ALA A 178 -28.31 -3.50 -1.73
N THR A 179 -28.35 -4.65 -1.03
CA THR A 179 -29.63 -5.35 -0.71
C THR A 179 -29.51 -6.38 0.41
N ARG A 180 -30.68 -6.62 1.03
CA ARG A 180 -30.98 -7.25 2.32
C ARG A 180 -30.85 -8.78 2.37
N MET A 181 -30.63 -9.22 3.61
CA MET A 181 -30.90 -10.51 4.24
C MET A 181 -31.94 -11.44 3.58
N SER A 182 -31.62 -12.74 3.55
CA SER A 182 -32.55 -13.80 3.94
C SER A 182 -31.80 -14.97 4.59
N LYS A 183 -32.20 -15.33 5.81
CA LYS A 183 -31.84 -16.58 6.49
C LYS A 183 -32.49 -17.74 5.73
N HIS A 184 -31.81 -18.88 5.63
CA HIS A 184 -32.49 -20.17 5.71
C HIS A 184 -31.60 -21.21 6.38
N GLU A 185 -32.23 -21.97 7.27
CA GLU A 185 -31.70 -22.99 8.14
C GLU A 185 -31.76 -24.37 7.48
N GLY A 186 -30.82 -25.24 7.88
CA GLY A 186 -31.07 -26.67 8.05
C GLY A 186 -30.71 -27.61 6.89
N GLY A 187 -30.06 -28.73 7.24
CA GLY A 187 -30.17 -29.98 6.46
C GLY A 187 -28.86 -30.74 6.23
N THR A 188 -28.69 -31.84 6.96
CA THR A 188 -27.54 -32.76 6.99
C THR A 188 -27.50 -33.73 5.79
N THR A 189 -26.31 -34.10 5.32
CA THR A 189 -25.84 -35.50 5.16
C THR A 189 -24.36 -35.52 4.77
N ALA A 190 -23.65 -36.51 5.30
CA ALA A 190 -22.22 -36.69 5.15
C ALA A 190 -21.93 -37.49 3.87
N ASN A 191 -21.05 -36.97 3.03
CA ASN A 191 -20.16 -37.73 2.14
C ASN A 191 -18.91 -36.87 1.93
N ALA A 192 -17.74 -37.51 1.95
CA ALA A 192 -16.45 -36.85 1.77
C ALA A 192 -16.26 -36.56 0.27
N ASP A 193 -16.99 -35.56 -0.21
CA ASP A 193 -16.91 -35.11 -1.60
C ASP A 193 -15.81 -34.06 -1.71
N HIS A 194 -15.00 -34.17 -2.76
CA HIS A 194 -14.00 -33.18 -3.12
C HIS A 194 -14.70 -31.87 -3.51
N GLU A 195 -14.90 -30.98 -2.54
CA GLU A 195 -15.64 -29.73 -2.71
C GLU A 195 -14.73 -28.64 -3.31
N GLU A 196 -15.27 -27.87 -4.27
CA GLU A 196 -14.57 -26.79 -4.97
C GLU A 196 -14.70 -25.45 -4.24
N VAL A 197 -13.61 -24.67 -4.23
CA VAL A 197 -13.47 -23.56 -3.26
C VAL A 197 -12.87 -22.30 -3.86
N GLU A 198 -13.60 -21.19 -3.66
CA GLU A 198 -13.18 -19.82 -3.97
C GLU A 198 -12.68 -19.08 -2.70
N ILE A 199 -11.58 -18.32 -2.80
CA ILE A 199 -10.91 -17.60 -1.70
C ILE A 199 -10.95 -16.08 -1.92
N LEU A 200 -11.07 -15.20 -0.90
CA LEU A 200 -11.30 -13.75 -1.09
C LEU A 200 -10.17 -12.79 -0.56
N GLU A 201 -9.91 -11.62 -1.20
CA GLU A 201 -8.89 -10.58 -0.82
C GLU A 201 -9.44 -9.32 -0.09
N GLU A 202 -8.67 -8.70 0.83
CA GLU A 202 -8.48 -7.21 0.90
C GLU A 202 -7.16 -6.77 1.62
N ARG A 203 -6.68 -5.56 1.28
CA ARG A 203 -5.50 -4.89 1.86
C ARG A 203 -5.79 -4.18 3.21
N ARG A 204 -5.05 -4.65 4.22
CA ARG A 204 -4.52 -3.94 5.42
C ARG A 204 -5.48 -3.52 6.55
N GLY A 205 -5.75 -4.45 7.48
CA GLY A 205 -6.20 -4.16 8.85
C GLY A 205 -5.28 -4.72 9.95
N GLY A 206 -3.97 -4.48 9.91
CA GLY A 206 -3.05 -4.91 10.98
C GLY A 206 -2.70 -3.73 11.88
N LYS A 207 -2.13 -3.95 13.07
CA LYS A 207 -1.51 -2.87 13.86
C LYS A 207 -0.45 -2.19 12.97
N SER A 208 -0.83 -1.07 12.37
CA SER A 208 0.06 -0.30 11.51
C SER A 208 1.23 0.17 12.35
N LYS A 209 2.46 -0.20 11.98
CA LYS A 209 3.65 0.30 12.66
C LYS A 209 3.62 1.82 12.61
N LYS A 210 3.49 2.46 13.78
CA LYS A 210 3.54 3.92 13.87
C LYS A 210 5.00 4.34 13.73
N THR A 211 5.40 4.69 12.50
CA THR A 211 6.74 5.22 12.23
C THR A 211 6.96 6.60 12.86
N LYS A 212 5.87 7.29 13.21
CA LYS A 212 5.87 8.65 13.76
C LYS A 212 5.72 8.60 15.28
N ARG A 213 6.44 9.47 15.98
CA ARG A 213 6.31 9.65 17.44
C ARG A 213 4.90 10.16 17.78
N THR A 214 4.28 9.58 18.79
CA THR A 214 2.95 9.94 19.30
C THR A 214 2.98 10.79 20.56
N ALA A 215 4.14 10.87 21.21
CA ALA A 215 4.39 11.63 22.43
C ALA A 215 5.83 12.19 22.41
N PRO A 216 6.12 13.29 23.13
CA PRO A 216 7.47 13.77 23.30
C PRO A 216 8.27 12.80 24.18
N LYS A 217 9.55 12.58 23.86
CA LYS A 217 10.48 11.81 24.71
C LYS A 217 11.10 12.66 25.84
N SER A 218 11.04 13.98 25.72
CA SER A 218 11.68 14.91 26.67
C SER A 218 10.89 15.01 27.97
N ASP A 219 11.62 15.21 29.08
CA ASP A 219 11.04 15.36 30.41
C ASP A 219 10.69 16.79 30.83
N ASP A 220 10.94 17.77 29.96
CA ASP A 220 10.55 19.16 30.17
C ASP A 220 9.03 19.30 30.42
N ILE A 221 8.69 19.86 31.58
CA ILE A 221 7.32 20.06 32.05
C ILE A 221 6.58 21.03 31.14
N TYR A 222 7.21 22.13 30.72
CA TYR A 222 6.57 23.15 29.88
C TYR A 222 6.23 22.59 28.50
N LEU A 223 7.12 21.79 27.92
CA LEU A 223 6.85 21.11 26.66
C LEU A 223 5.72 20.09 26.80
N LYS A 224 5.65 19.33 27.91
CA LYS A 224 4.56 18.39 28.18
C LYS A 224 3.21 19.11 28.32
N LEU A 225 3.16 20.26 29.02
CA LEU A 225 1.97 21.08 29.15
C LEU A 225 1.53 21.67 27.79
N LEU A 226 2.47 22.18 27.01
CA LEU A 226 2.20 22.71 25.68
C LEU A 226 1.63 21.64 24.75
N VAL A 227 2.20 20.43 24.78
CA VAL A 227 1.68 19.27 24.05
C VAL A 227 0.25 18.93 24.47
N LYS A 228 -0.07 18.95 25.77
CA LYS A 228 -1.44 18.70 26.25
C LYS A 228 -2.42 19.73 25.69
N LEU A 229 -2.04 21.01 25.71
CA LEU A 229 -2.82 22.12 25.15
C LEU A 229 -3.09 21.91 23.64
N TYR A 230 -2.04 21.70 22.83
CA TYR A 230 -2.23 21.51 21.39
C TYR A 230 -2.94 20.21 21.05
N ARG A 231 -2.79 19.15 21.86
CA ARG A 231 -3.56 17.91 21.70
C ARG A 231 -5.06 18.13 21.95
N PHE A 232 -5.39 18.96 22.95
CA PHE A 232 -6.76 19.39 23.21
C PHE A 232 -7.31 20.22 22.04
N LEU A 233 -6.56 21.23 21.58
CA LEU A 233 -6.97 22.08 20.45
C LEU A 233 -7.22 21.27 19.19
N VAL A 234 -6.31 20.37 18.81
CA VAL A 234 -6.47 19.51 17.60
C VAL A 234 -7.75 18.67 17.69
N ARG A 235 -8.04 18.11 18.86
CA ARG A 235 -9.24 17.29 19.07
C ARG A 235 -10.53 18.09 18.95
N ARG A 236 -10.54 19.37 19.38
CA ARG A 236 -11.74 20.21 19.42
C ARG A 236 -11.98 21.00 18.14
N THR A 237 -10.92 21.49 17.52
CA THR A 237 -11.00 22.39 16.35
C THR A 237 -10.85 21.68 15.01
N GLY A 238 -10.16 20.54 14.97
CA GLY A 238 -9.86 19.84 13.71
C GLY A 238 -8.93 20.61 12.75
N SER A 239 -8.30 21.71 13.18
CA SER A 239 -7.48 22.53 12.27
C SER A 239 -6.19 21.81 11.86
N LYS A 240 -5.90 21.82 10.54
CA LYS A 240 -4.67 21.22 9.98
C LYS A 240 -3.41 21.89 10.53
N PHE A 241 -3.47 23.19 10.80
CA PHE A 241 -2.39 23.98 11.38
C PHE A 241 -1.95 23.47 12.76
N ASN A 242 -2.89 23.28 13.68
CA ASN A 242 -2.58 22.78 15.03
C ASN A 242 -2.04 21.35 14.99
N ALA A 243 -2.52 20.51 14.05
CA ALA A 243 -2.01 19.16 13.87
C ALA A 243 -0.54 19.15 13.42
N VAL A 244 -0.12 20.11 12.59
CA VAL A 244 1.27 20.29 12.16
C VAL A 244 2.16 20.72 13.34
N ILE A 245 1.72 21.69 14.15
CA ILE A 245 2.45 22.13 15.34
C ILE A 245 2.66 20.96 16.31
N LEU A 246 1.58 20.25 16.65
CA LEU A 246 1.63 19.10 17.57
C LEU A 246 2.62 18.03 17.10
N LYS A 247 2.60 17.69 15.80
CA LYS A 247 3.55 16.75 15.21
C LYS A 247 5.00 17.22 15.32
N ARG A 248 5.25 18.53 15.17
CA ARG A 248 6.59 19.13 15.28
C ARG A 248 7.08 19.19 16.73
N LEU A 249 6.19 19.41 17.69
CA LEU A 249 6.54 19.37 19.13
C LEU A 249 7.11 18.00 19.54
N PHE A 250 6.59 16.89 18.98
CA PHE A 250 7.09 15.53 19.23
C PHE A 250 8.47 15.22 18.62
N MET A 251 8.96 16.04 17.71
CA MET A 251 10.22 15.79 17.03
C MET A 251 11.42 15.98 17.98
N SER A 252 12.53 15.30 17.68
CA SER A 252 13.81 15.50 18.37
C SER A 252 14.39 16.89 18.09
N LYS A 253 15.30 17.37 18.94
CA LYS A 253 15.99 18.66 18.78
C LYS A 253 16.71 18.78 17.43
N VAL A 254 17.35 17.70 16.95
CA VAL A 254 18.02 17.65 15.64
C VAL A 254 17.06 17.97 14.48
N ASN A 255 15.81 17.53 14.58
CA ASN A 255 14.77 17.78 13.57
C ASN A 255 14.05 19.13 13.77
N LYS A 256 14.51 19.94 14.73
CA LYS A 256 14.04 21.30 15.02
C LYS A 256 15.22 22.27 14.89
N PRO A 257 15.76 22.46 13.67
CA PRO A 257 16.91 23.33 13.46
C PRO A 257 16.60 24.78 13.84
N PRO A 258 17.59 25.54 14.33
CA PRO A 258 17.42 26.96 14.60
C PRO A 258 17.19 27.74 13.30
N LEU A 259 16.40 28.81 13.38
CA LEU A 259 16.12 29.71 12.25
C LEU A 259 16.75 31.08 12.51
N SER A 260 17.54 31.58 11.55
CA SER A 260 18.15 32.91 11.61
C SER A 260 17.15 34.01 11.28
N LEU A 261 17.36 35.22 11.84
CA LEU A 261 16.57 36.40 11.49
C LEU A 261 16.61 36.72 10.00
N SER A 262 17.76 36.59 9.32
CA SER A 262 17.88 36.82 7.87
C SER A 262 16.89 36.00 7.04
N ARG A 263 16.78 34.70 7.37
CA ARG A 263 15.83 33.80 6.71
C ARG A 263 14.40 34.17 7.05
N LEU A 264 14.14 34.54 8.29
CA LEU A 264 12.80 34.93 8.74
C LEU A 264 12.32 36.19 7.99
N VAL A 265 13.17 37.21 7.89
CA VAL A 265 12.89 38.43 7.11
C VAL A 265 12.59 38.10 5.66
N GLN A 266 13.39 37.23 5.04
CA GLN A 266 13.17 36.82 3.65
C GLN A 266 11.80 36.14 3.44
N PHE A 267 11.35 35.32 4.39
CA PHE A 267 10.03 34.66 4.30
C PHE A 267 8.84 35.58 4.58
N MET A 268 9.09 36.70 5.27
CA MET A 268 8.07 37.66 5.67
C MET A 268 7.91 38.82 4.67
N LYS A 269 8.77 38.90 3.64
CA LYS A 269 8.59 39.83 2.52
C LYS A 269 7.19 39.64 1.89
N GLY A 270 6.40 40.72 1.87
CA GLY A 270 5.03 40.72 1.34
C GLY A 270 3.97 40.09 2.25
N LYS A 271 4.28 39.81 3.52
CA LYS A 271 3.38 39.17 4.50
C LYS A 271 3.46 39.80 5.88
N GLU A 272 3.46 41.13 5.95
CA GLU A 272 3.72 41.89 7.18
C GLU A 272 2.59 41.77 8.21
N GLU A 273 1.35 41.56 7.76
CA GLU A 273 0.19 41.38 8.65
C GLU A 273 0.15 40.01 9.35
N LYS A 274 1.00 39.08 8.92
CA LYS A 274 1.00 37.69 9.38
C LYS A 274 1.98 37.51 10.53
N ILE A 275 1.63 36.60 11.42
CA ILE A 275 2.48 36.11 12.49
C ILE A 275 3.33 34.95 11.92
N ALA A 276 4.64 35.02 12.08
CA ALA A 276 5.55 33.94 11.73
C ALA A 276 5.58 32.89 12.85
N VAL A 277 5.41 31.60 12.54
CA VAL A 277 5.40 30.53 13.56
C VAL A 277 6.53 29.55 13.33
N VAL A 278 7.44 29.47 14.29
CA VAL A 278 8.67 28.68 14.22
C VAL A 278 8.70 27.66 15.36
N VAL A 279 8.55 26.37 15.04
CA VAL A 279 8.70 25.30 16.04
C VAL A 279 10.20 24.97 16.21
N GLY A 280 10.92 25.86 16.88
CA GLY A 280 12.36 25.78 17.08
C GLY A 280 12.90 27.02 17.79
N THR A 281 14.22 27.19 17.74
CA THR A 281 14.89 28.38 18.27
C THR A 281 15.05 29.42 17.18
N VAL A 282 14.74 30.69 17.46
CA VAL A 282 15.10 31.81 16.60
C VAL A 282 16.43 32.41 17.09
N THR A 283 17.38 32.53 16.17
CA THR A 283 18.74 33.02 16.44
C THR A 283 18.98 34.34 15.72
N ASP A 284 19.77 35.20 16.34
CA ASP A 284 20.21 36.45 15.72
C ASP A 284 21.14 36.20 14.51
N ASP A 285 21.17 37.16 13.60
CA ASP A 285 22.10 37.20 12.46
C ASP A 285 22.66 38.61 12.33
N ILE A 286 23.93 38.77 12.70
CA ILE A 286 24.63 40.06 12.75
C ILE A 286 24.67 40.73 11.37
N ARG A 287 24.62 39.95 10.28
CA ARG A 287 24.70 40.45 8.90
C ARG A 287 23.47 41.23 8.46
N VAL A 288 22.35 41.05 9.14
CA VAL A 288 21.14 41.86 8.89
C VAL A 288 21.27 43.10 9.74
N TYR A 289 21.28 44.28 9.13
CA TYR A 289 21.38 45.54 9.89
C TYR A 289 20.00 45.96 10.42
N GLU A 290 19.01 46.01 9.52
CA GLU A 290 17.65 46.43 9.83
C GLU A 290 16.69 45.24 9.88
N VAL A 291 15.97 45.12 10.98
CA VAL A 291 14.95 44.09 11.18
C VAL A 291 13.59 44.78 11.08
N PRO A 292 12.68 44.32 10.19
CA PRO A 292 11.33 44.88 10.12
C PRO A 292 10.52 44.55 11.38
N ALA A 293 9.44 45.28 11.62
CA ALA A 293 8.51 45.01 12.73
C ALA A 293 7.80 43.67 12.51
N LEU A 294 8.29 42.62 13.16
CA LEU A 294 7.85 41.24 12.95
C LEU A 294 7.10 40.71 14.16
N LYS A 295 5.97 40.04 13.92
CA LYS A 295 5.27 39.24 14.93
C LYS A 295 5.72 37.79 14.78
N VAL A 296 6.49 37.28 15.74
CA VAL A 296 7.10 35.94 15.65
C VAL A 296 6.72 35.11 16.87
N THR A 297 6.22 33.91 16.65
CA THR A 297 6.05 32.89 17.69
C THR A 297 7.14 31.83 17.56
N ALA A 298 7.84 31.54 18.66
CA ALA A 298 8.84 30.46 18.70
C ALA A 298 8.84 29.69 20.02
N LEU A 299 9.54 28.54 20.04
CA LEU A 299 9.76 27.80 21.29
C LEU A 299 10.80 28.49 22.17
N ARG A 300 11.81 29.08 21.54
CA ARG A 300 12.88 29.81 22.21
C ARG A 300 13.39 30.94 21.31
N PHE A 301 13.68 32.08 21.92
CA PHE A 301 14.45 33.15 21.30
C PHE A 301 15.81 33.22 21.98
N THR A 302 16.86 33.49 21.21
CA THR A 302 18.09 34.02 21.81
C THR A 302 17.84 35.42 22.32
N GLU A 303 18.45 35.81 23.44
CA GLU A 303 18.25 37.12 24.08
C GLU A 303 18.55 38.27 23.12
N THR A 304 19.63 38.15 22.34
CA THR A 304 20.00 39.11 21.30
C THR A 304 18.92 39.27 20.24
N ALA A 305 18.38 38.15 19.72
CA ALA A 305 17.31 38.18 18.73
C ALA A 305 16.02 38.81 19.29
N ARG A 306 15.66 38.50 20.55
CA ARG A 306 14.49 39.08 21.22
C ARG A 306 14.63 40.60 21.32
N ALA A 307 15.75 41.08 21.85
CA ALA A 307 16.02 42.51 22.00
C ALA A 307 15.98 43.25 20.65
N ARG A 308 16.48 42.64 19.57
CA ARG A 308 16.44 43.24 18.23
C ARG A 308 15.04 43.31 17.64
N ILE A 309 14.23 42.27 17.81
CA ILE A 309 12.84 42.26 17.34
C ILE A 309 12.02 43.29 18.11
N GLU A 310 12.16 43.35 19.43
CA GLU A 310 11.45 44.31 20.28
C GLU A 310 11.88 45.76 19.98
N LYS A 311 13.19 46.00 19.79
CA LYS A 311 13.71 47.31 19.37
C LYS A 311 13.16 47.76 18.01
N ALA A 312 12.91 46.82 17.10
CA ALA A 312 12.28 47.08 15.81
C ALA A 312 10.75 47.30 15.89
N GLY A 313 10.16 47.28 17.10
CA GLY A 313 8.71 47.37 17.28
C GLY A 313 7.95 46.09 16.93
N GLY A 314 8.67 44.97 16.80
CA GLY A 314 8.09 43.64 16.63
C GLY A 314 7.68 42.99 17.95
N GLU A 315 7.01 41.85 17.87
CA GLU A 315 6.47 41.14 19.02
C GLU A 315 6.96 39.69 19.06
N CYS A 316 7.58 39.29 20.17
CA CYS A 316 8.02 37.93 20.42
C CYS A 316 6.97 37.16 21.23
N LEU A 317 6.30 36.20 20.60
CA LEU A 317 5.21 35.43 21.18
C LEU A 317 5.63 34.01 21.59
N THR A 318 4.98 33.52 22.64
CA THR A 318 5.03 32.10 23.04
C THR A 318 3.88 31.30 22.41
N PHE A 319 3.99 29.97 22.41
CA PHE A 319 2.99 29.11 21.77
C PHE A 319 1.66 29.04 22.54
N ASP A 320 1.66 29.33 23.84
CA ASP A 320 0.48 29.52 24.69
C ASP A 320 -0.24 30.83 24.36
N GLN A 321 0.48 31.95 24.25
CA GLN A 321 -0.08 33.23 23.79
C GLN A 321 -0.65 33.13 22.37
N LEU A 322 0.03 32.41 21.48
CA LEU A 322 -0.47 32.12 20.14
C LEU A 322 -1.82 31.39 20.17
N ALA A 323 -1.94 30.38 21.03
CA ALA A 323 -3.17 29.60 21.17
C ALA A 323 -4.35 30.43 21.68
N LEU A 324 -4.10 31.40 22.57
CA LEU A 324 -5.12 32.35 23.04
C LEU A 324 -5.60 33.28 21.92
N ARG A 325 -4.68 33.79 21.09
CA ARG A 325 -5.02 34.74 20.02
C ARG A 325 -5.69 34.08 18.83
N ALA A 326 -5.24 32.90 18.44
CA ALA A 326 -5.65 32.28 17.18
C ALA A 326 -5.79 30.75 17.30
N PRO A 327 -6.85 30.25 17.97
CA PRO A 327 -7.06 28.83 18.18
C PRO A 327 -7.32 28.05 16.87
N LEU A 328 -7.83 28.71 15.83
CA LEU A 328 -8.18 28.09 14.53
C LEU A 328 -7.06 28.15 13.49
N GLY A 329 -6.10 29.08 13.61
CA GLY A 329 -4.96 29.19 12.68
C GLY A 329 -5.29 29.70 11.27
N GLN A 330 -6.46 30.31 11.04
CA GLN A 330 -7.04 30.44 9.70
C GLN A 330 -6.74 31.72 8.89
N THR A 331 -6.06 32.76 9.42
CA THR A 331 -5.89 34.00 8.61
C THR A 331 -4.55 34.71 8.73
N ARG A 332 -3.62 34.24 9.58
CA ARG A 332 -2.42 35.02 9.92
C ARG A 332 -1.08 34.31 9.87
N PHE A 333 -0.93 33.11 9.31
CA PHE A 333 0.33 32.35 9.48
C PHE A 333 1.02 31.99 8.17
N SER A 334 2.31 32.33 8.06
CA SER A 334 3.21 31.81 7.03
C SER A 334 3.99 30.65 7.63
N SER A 335 3.46 29.43 7.56
CA SER A 335 4.11 28.24 8.12
C SER A 335 4.95 27.50 7.06
N GLU A 336 5.91 28.17 6.43
CA GLU A 336 6.84 27.49 5.52
C GLU A 336 8.19 27.31 6.20
N VAL A 337 8.37 26.15 6.82
CA VAL A 337 9.68 25.73 7.34
C VAL A 337 10.07 24.48 6.58
N ARG A 338 10.85 24.67 5.51
CA ARG A 338 11.61 23.60 4.85
C ARG A 338 12.58 22.97 5.85
N LYS A 339 12.86 21.67 5.70
CA LYS A 339 13.99 21.02 6.38
C LYS A 339 15.27 21.76 5.97
N ILE A 340 15.92 22.44 6.90
CA ILE A 340 17.28 22.95 6.69
C ILE A 340 18.21 21.73 6.71
N PRO A 341 19.04 21.49 5.68
CA PRO A 341 19.99 20.40 5.69
C PRO A 341 21.00 20.63 6.82
N VAL A 342 21.09 19.66 7.73
CA VAL A 342 22.07 19.66 8.82
C VAL A 342 23.37 19.14 8.22
N LYS A 343 24.51 19.81 8.46
CA LYS A 343 25.85 19.42 7.96
C LYS A 343 26.19 17.92 8.19
N TRP A 344 25.63 17.31 9.24
CA TRP A 344 25.72 15.89 9.56
C TRP A 344 25.13 14.93 8.50
N LEU A 345 24.31 15.42 7.57
CA LEU A 345 23.74 14.60 6.51
C LEU A 345 24.80 14.24 5.44
N ASN A 346 25.85 15.05 5.28
CA ASN A 346 26.92 14.81 4.32
C ASN A 346 27.91 13.72 4.77
N THR A 347 27.83 13.28 6.03
CA THR A 347 28.68 12.24 6.63
C THR A 347 28.02 10.86 6.63
N LEU A 348 26.80 10.73 6.13
CA LEU A 348 26.07 9.47 6.14
C LEU A 348 26.16 8.76 4.78
N VAL A 349 27.03 7.72 4.75
CA VAL A 349 27.10 6.51 3.87
C VAL A 349 27.96 6.61 2.57
N PRO A 350 28.64 5.55 2.03
CA PRO A 350 29.02 4.20 2.52
C PRO A 350 30.54 4.03 2.79
N HIS A 351 30.95 2.87 3.33
CA HIS A 351 32.37 2.48 3.49
C HIS A 351 33.14 2.51 2.16
N PRO A 352 34.45 2.86 2.16
CA PRO A 352 35.20 3.26 0.97
C PRO A 352 35.63 2.13 0.02
N VAL A 353 34.94 0.98 -0.02
CA VAL A 353 35.41 -0.22 -0.76
C VAL A 353 34.65 -0.50 -2.06
N PHE A 354 33.65 0.29 -2.44
CA PHE A 354 32.87 0.02 -3.66
C PHE A 354 33.17 1.01 -4.80
N LEU A 355 33.89 0.51 -5.81
CA LEU A 355 34.06 1.11 -7.14
C LEU A 355 32.71 1.28 -7.83
N THR A 356 32.10 2.46 -7.69
CA THR A 356 31.04 2.92 -8.61
C THR A 356 31.33 4.36 -9.00
N ALA A 357 31.31 4.61 -10.31
CA ALA A 357 31.65 5.88 -10.94
C ALA A 357 30.55 6.94 -10.72
N THR A 358 30.40 7.41 -9.49
CA THR A 358 29.67 8.64 -9.16
C THR A 358 30.58 9.51 -8.31
N THR A 359 30.72 10.80 -8.66
CA THR A 359 31.43 11.78 -7.84
C THR A 359 30.71 11.92 -6.50
N ASN A 360 31.17 11.18 -5.49
CA ASN A 360 30.59 11.23 -4.15
C ASN A 360 31.14 12.47 -3.43
N HIS A 361 30.29 13.47 -3.20
CA HIS A 361 30.63 14.69 -2.44
C HIS A 361 30.62 14.47 -0.90
N THR A 362 30.93 13.26 -0.46
CA THR A 362 30.96 12.88 0.95
C THR A 362 32.32 13.22 1.54
N CYS A 363 32.34 13.87 2.72
CA CYS A 363 33.59 14.16 3.43
C CYS A 363 33.93 12.98 4.35
N ALA A 364 35.15 12.45 4.23
CA ALA A 364 35.67 11.47 5.17
C ALA A 364 35.81 12.07 6.59
N GLN A 365 35.74 11.21 7.61
CA GLN A 365 36.04 11.61 8.98
C GLN A 365 37.55 11.86 9.10
N ARG A 366 37.94 13.11 9.34
CA ARG A 366 39.33 13.54 9.51
C ARG A 366 39.49 14.38 10.77
N GLU A 367 40.63 14.23 11.45
CA GLU A 367 40.93 14.96 12.68
C GLU A 367 41.06 16.48 12.46
N GLY A 368 41.42 16.88 11.23
CA GLY A 368 41.52 18.28 10.84
C GLY A 368 41.64 18.44 9.33
N SER A 369 41.66 19.69 8.86
CA SER A 369 41.92 20.00 7.46
C SER A 369 43.41 20.32 7.31
N SER A 370 44.21 19.36 6.85
CA SER A 370 45.63 19.57 6.55
C SER A 370 46.01 18.81 5.28
N ARG A 371 46.99 19.33 4.53
CA ARG A 371 47.52 18.67 3.32
C ARG A 371 48.15 17.30 3.60
N GLY A 372 48.59 17.05 4.84
CA GLY A 372 49.19 15.78 5.25
C GLY A 372 48.18 14.69 5.64
N LEU A 373 46.91 15.04 5.79
CA LEU A 373 45.83 14.12 6.13
C LEU A 373 45.01 13.87 4.85
N GLU A 374 45.40 12.83 4.11
CA GLU A 374 44.77 12.25 2.90
C GLU A 374 44.98 12.92 1.53
N GLU A 375 45.78 13.99 1.37
CA GLU A 375 46.13 14.52 0.04
C GLU A 375 47.44 13.92 -0.51
N GLY A 376 47.49 12.59 -0.64
CA GLY A 376 48.53 11.88 -1.38
C GLY A 376 48.14 11.69 -2.85
N GLY A 377 48.20 12.74 -3.65
CA GLY A 377 47.90 12.65 -5.09
C GLY A 377 48.94 11.79 -5.83
N ASN A 378 48.61 10.53 -6.12
CA ASN A 378 49.51 9.62 -6.86
C ASN A 378 49.62 10.05 -8.33
N SER A 379 50.84 10.22 -8.84
CA SER A 379 51.08 10.71 -10.20
C SER A 379 50.82 9.68 -11.31
N LYS A 380 50.58 8.39 -10.99
CA LYS A 380 50.32 7.31 -11.98
C LYS A 380 49.39 6.18 -11.51
N GLY A 381 48.32 6.46 -10.77
CA GLY A 381 47.32 5.45 -10.39
C GLY A 381 46.05 6.10 -9.84
N PHE A 382 44.89 5.49 -10.06
CA PHE A 382 43.53 5.98 -9.76
C PHE A 382 43.47 7.05 -8.64
N ARG A 383 42.84 8.19 -8.95
CA ARG A 383 42.41 9.15 -7.92
C ARG A 383 41.38 8.48 -7.03
N VAL A 384 41.75 8.24 -5.78
CA VAL A 384 40.85 7.84 -4.69
C VAL A 384 39.85 8.94 -4.41
#